data_AF-U7R6Z5-F1
#
_entry.id   AF-U7R6Z5-F1
#
_cell.length_a   1.000
_cell.length_b   1.000
_cell.length_c   1.000
_cell.angle_alpha   90.00
_cell.angle_beta   90.00
_cell.angle_gamma   90.00
#
_symmetry.space_group_name_H-M   'P 1'
#
loop_
_entity.id
_entity.type
_entity.pdbx_description
1 polymer ?
#
loop_
_entity_poly.entity_id
_entity_poly.type
_entity_poly.pdbx_seq_one_letter_code
_entity_poly.pdbx_strand_id
1 'polypeptide(L)'
;MKCFYNAFDKPDSLYKKITVTLPVSFSSIMKDLSFSKFQLLCENQRMILSESLSDQVIDIYKNEDKTSLNRCLVLIIKHNIEIFNSNINYYLLDGKELDNELIEIIFNDNEVPISTKVTMIKAVWPSISEVFWDNITINNEILLPLIPHFSEDSIKLSFFTHALENGQLITKVIENCLHYFKNTNYNLITNRSRRAKIPSTDENIRLLNLLKSYDYISSFSNNGE
;
A
#
# COMPACT_ATOMS: atom_id res chain seq x y z
N MET A 1 15.50 23.86 -24.14
CA MET A 1 14.27 24.01 -24.97
C MET A 1 13.32 22.90 -24.55
N LYS A 2 12.25 23.20 -23.80
CA LYS A 2 11.21 22.21 -23.46
C LYS A 2 10.15 22.27 -24.58
N CYS A 3 10.06 21.24 -25.40
CA CYS A 3 8.97 21.13 -26.37
C CYS A 3 7.71 20.66 -25.63
N PHE A 4 6.73 21.55 -25.50
CA PHE A 4 5.41 21.19 -25.01
C PHE A 4 4.58 20.68 -26.19
N TYR A 5 4.32 19.37 -26.21
CA TYR A 5 3.44 18.76 -27.21
C TYR A 5 2.05 18.62 -26.60
N ASN A 6 1.06 19.31 -27.16
CA ASN A 6 -0.34 18.97 -26.89
C ASN A 6 -0.68 17.67 -27.63
N ALA A 7 -0.55 16.55 -26.92
CA ALA A 7 -0.82 15.24 -27.48
C ALA A 7 -2.33 14.96 -27.61
N PHE A 8 -3.18 15.60 -26.80
CA PHE A 8 -4.58 15.19 -26.63
C PHE A 8 -5.43 15.29 -27.90
N ASP A 9 -5.14 16.23 -28.79
CA ASP A 9 -5.90 16.48 -30.04
C ASP A 9 -5.50 15.53 -31.20
N LYS A 10 -4.66 14.52 -30.94
CA LYS A 10 -4.13 13.64 -31.98
C LYS A 10 -4.93 12.33 -32.12
N PRO A 11 -5.03 11.76 -33.34
CA PRO A 11 -5.59 10.42 -33.54
C PRO A 11 -4.87 9.37 -32.68
N ASP A 12 -5.59 8.35 -32.22
CA ASP A 12 -5.09 7.36 -31.24
C ASP A 12 -3.78 6.69 -31.66
N SER A 13 -3.59 6.42 -32.95
CA SER A 13 -2.35 5.83 -33.49
C SER A 13 -1.15 6.77 -33.37
N LEU A 14 -1.35 8.07 -33.56
CA LEU A 14 -0.32 9.09 -33.41
C LEU A 14 -0.09 9.42 -31.94
N TYR A 15 -1.16 9.47 -31.13
CA TYR A 15 -1.09 9.59 -29.68
C TYR A 15 -0.18 8.51 -29.10
N LYS A 16 -0.45 7.24 -29.42
CA LYS A 16 0.36 6.10 -28.95
C LYS A 16 1.83 6.19 -29.36
N LYS A 17 2.13 6.67 -30.58
CA LYS A 17 3.53 6.87 -31.00
C LYS A 17 4.21 7.99 -30.22
N ILE A 18 3.52 9.11 -29.99
CA ILE A 18 4.08 10.26 -29.25
C ILE A 18 4.35 9.87 -27.79
N THR A 19 3.39 9.21 -27.14
CA THR A 19 3.50 8.82 -25.73
C THR A 19 4.52 7.71 -25.48
N VAL A 20 4.94 6.95 -26.49
CA VAL A 20 6.05 5.98 -26.33
C VAL A 20 7.40 6.67 -26.47
N THR A 21 7.49 7.70 -27.33
CA THR A 21 8.78 8.21 -27.83
C THR A 21 9.30 9.42 -27.06
N LEU A 22 8.44 10.28 -26.49
CA LEU A 22 8.87 11.54 -25.87
C LEU A 22 8.33 11.68 -24.44
N PRO A 23 9.10 12.21 -23.48
CA PRO A 23 8.55 12.69 -22.21
C PRO A 23 7.62 13.88 -22.50
N VAL A 24 6.37 13.78 -22.03
CA VAL A 24 5.31 14.77 -22.26
C VAL A 24 4.97 15.45 -20.93
N SER A 25 5.21 16.75 -20.86
CA SER A 25 4.70 17.58 -19.76
C SER A 25 3.45 18.29 -20.26
N PHE A 26 2.33 18.03 -19.59
CA PHE A 26 1.09 18.74 -19.84
C PHE A 26 1.01 19.96 -18.93
N SER A 27 0.42 21.05 -19.42
CA SER A 27 0.07 22.22 -18.59
C SER A 27 -1.39 22.18 -18.14
N SER A 28 -2.22 21.41 -18.82
CA SER A 28 -3.65 21.22 -18.55
C SER A 28 -4.11 19.93 -19.22
N ILE A 29 -5.21 19.35 -18.72
CA ILE A 29 -5.81 18.14 -19.27
C ILE A 29 -7.13 18.49 -19.97
N MET A 30 -7.41 17.84 -21.10
CA MET A 30 -8.70 18.01 -21.77
C MET A 30 -9.82 17.35 -20.96
N LYS A 31 -10.94 18.04 -20.78
CA LYS A 31 -12.07 17.58 -19.95
C LYS A 31 -12.67 16.26 -20.43
N ASP A 32 -12.51 15.93 -21.70
CA ASP A 32 -12.97 14.70 -22.36
C ASP A 32 -11.87 13.64 -22.50
N LEU A 33 -10.81 13.72 -21.67
CA LEU A 33 -9.75 12.71 -21.67
C LEU A 33 -10.33 11.34 -21.30
N SER A 34 -10.43 10.46 -22.29
CA SER A 34 -10.82 9.06 -22.09
C SER A 34 -9.83 8.34 -21.17
N PHE A 35 -10.32 7.47 -20.28
CA PHE A 35 -9.49 6.67 -19.37
C PHE A 35 -8.38 5.89 -20.09
N SER A 36 -8.65 5.31 -21.26
CA SER A 36 -7.67 4.56 -22.06
C SER A 36 -6.46 5.41 -22.49
N LYS A 37 -6.67 6.69 -22.81
CA LYS A 37 -5.58 7.63 -23.13
C LYS A 37 -4.80 8.01 -21.88
N PHE A 38 -5.48 8.26 -20.77
CA PHE A 38 -4.84 8.54 -19.48
C PHE A 38 -3.96 7.37 -19.02
N GLN A 39 -4.49 6.15 -19.06
CA GLN A 39 -3.77 4.93 -18.72
C GLN A 39 -2.49 4.79 -19.55
N LEU A 40 -2.58 5.01 -20.87
CA LEU A 40 -1.44 4.93 -21.77
C LEU A 40 -0.35 5.97 -21.45
N LEU A 41 -0.71 7.16 -20.93
CA LEU A 41 0.25 8.16 -20.48
C LEU A 41 1.01 7.71 -19.24
N CYS A 42 0.29 7.14 -18.27
CA CYS A 42 0.84 6.61 -17.03
C CYS A 42 1.78 5.42 -17.31
N GLU A 43 1.31 4.44 -18.08
CA GLU A 43 2.07 3.21 -18.40
C GLU A 43 3.41 3.50 -19.10
N ASN A 44 3.44 4.48 -20.00
CA ASN A 44 4.68 4.85 -20.69
C ASN A 44 5.62 5.72 -19.85
N GLN A 45 5.27 6.04 -18.60
CA GLN A 45 6.02 6.94 -17.70
C GLN A 45 6.35 8.28 -18.36
N ARG A 46 5.49 8.75 -19.27
CA ARG A 46 5.74 9.96 -20.05
C ARG A 46 4.98 11.15 -19.53
N MET A 47 4.19 11.02 -18.47
CA MET A 47 3.47 12.12 -17.86
C MET A 47 4.07 12.44 -16.49
N ILE A 48 4.53 13.69 -16.35
CA ILE A 48 4.83 14.27 -15.04
C ILE A 48 3.53 14.89 -14.55
N LEU A 49 2.88 14.25 -13.58
CA LEU A 49 1.70 14.81 -12.94
C LEU A 49 2.15 15.87 -11.93
N SER A 50 1.74 17.12 -12.13
CA SER A 50 1.71 18.09 -11.04
C SER A 50 0.47 17.84 -10.18
N GLU A 51 0.48 18.38 -8.97
CA GLU A 51 -0.69 18.42 -8.08
C GLU A 51 -1.92 18.98 -8.81
N SER A 52 -1.78 20.14 -9.46
CA SER A 52 -2.84 20.78 -10.23
C SER A 52 -3.37 19.97 -11.42
N LEU A 53 -2.55 19.09 -12.00
CA LEU A 53 -3.01 18.17 -13.05
C LEU A 53 -3.75 16.98 -12.45
N SER A 54 -3.31 16.51 -11.29
CA SER A 54 -3.98 15.40 -10.59
C SER A 54 -5.37 15.79 -10.14
N ASP A 55 -5.55 17.02 -9.64
CA ASP A 55 -6.88 17.56 -9.32
C ASP A 55 -7.78 17.59 -10.57
N GLN A 56 -7.25 18.03 -11.72
CA GLN A 56 -7.99 18.04 -12.98
C GLN A 56 -8.38 16.62 -13.44
N VAL A 57 -7.49 15.65 -13.28
CA VAL A 57 -7.77 14.23 -13.58
C VAL A 57 -8.88 13.72 -12.67
N ILE A 58 -8.76 13.93 -11.37
CA ILE A 58 -9.75 13.49 -10.38
C ILE A 58 -11.10 14.14 -10.68
N ASP A 59 -11.12 15.43 -11.01
CA ASP A 59 -12.35 16.16 -11.37
C ASP A 59 -13.05 15.62 -12.63
N ILE A 60 -12.29 15.07 -13.58
CA ILE A 60 -12.85 14.40 -14.76
C ILE A 60 -13.53 13.09 -14.35
N TYR A 61 -12.86 12.27 -13.53
CA TYR A 61 -13.33 10.92 -13.19
C TYR A 61 -14.21 10.84 -11.93
N LYS A 62 -14.33 11.90 -11.12
CA LYS A 62 -15.15 11.87 -9.89
C LYS A 62 -16.65 11.65 -10.14
N ASN A 63 -17.11 11.97 -11.35
CA ASN A 63 -18.50 11.78 -11.78
C ASN A 63 -18.69 10.51 -12.63
N GLU A 64 -17.61 9.78 -12.92
CA GLU A 64 -17.66 8.47 -13.57
C GLU A 64 -17.99 7.38 -12.54
N ASP A 65 -18.11 6.13 -12.97
CA ASP A 65 -18.34 5.02 -12.04
C ASP A 65 -17.15 4.85 -11.06
N LYS A 66 -17.44 4.35 -9.85
CA LYS A 66 -16.45 4.18 -8.78
C LYS A 66 -15.23 3.37 -9.22
N THR A 67 -15.43 2.36 -10.08
CA THR A 67 -14.35 1.50 -10.58
C THR A 67 -13.39 2.28 -11.46
N SER A 68 -13.88 3.13 -12.36
CA SER A 68 -13.06 4.01 -13.21
C SER A 68 -12.24 5.00 -12.39
N LEU A 69 -12.83 5.62 -11.36
CA LEU A 69 -12.13 6.50 -10.44
C LEU A 69 -11.03 5.75 -9.67
N ASN A 70 -11.33 4.57 -9.10
CA ASN A 70 -10.35 3.78 -8.37
C ASN A 70 -9.16 3.37 -9.24
N ARG A 71 -9.40 2.93 -10.47
CA ARG A 71 -8.32 2.59 -11.42
C ARG A 71 -7.46 3.80 -11.77
N CYS A 72 -8.07 4.97 -11.87
CA CYS A 72 -7.35 6.22 -12.08
C CYS A 72 -6.44 6.56 -10.89
N LEU A 73 -6.97 6.50 -9.67
CA LEU A 73 -6.21 6.78 -8.44
C LEU A 73 -5.04 5.78 -8.28
N VAL A 74 -5.24 4.50 -8.57
CA VAL A 74 -4.18 3.48 -8.58
C VAL A 74 -3.04 3.88 -9.50
N LEU A 75 -3.35 4.32 -10.73
CA LEU A 75 -2.33 4.75 -11.70
C LEU A 75 -1.57 5.99 -11.22
N ILE A 76 -2.27 6.97 -10.64
CA ILE A 76 -1.63 8.17 -10.06
C ILE A 76 -0.66 7.75 -8.96
N ILE A 77 -1.10 6.93 -8.01
CA ILE A 77 -0.29 6.47 -6.86
C ILE A 77 0.90 5.64 -7.31
N LYS A 78 0.68 4.68 -8.22
CA LYS A 78 1.71 3.78 -8.76
C LYS A 78 2.85 4.55 -9.38
N HIS A 79 2.55 5.63 -10.11
CA HIS A 79 3.55 6.38 -10.87
C HIS A 79 4.01 7.67 -10.18
N ASN A 80 3.26 8.20 -9.21
CA ASN A 80 3.51 9.51 -8.59
C ASN A 80 3.11 9.51 -7.09
N ILE A 81 3.77 8.68 -6.28
CA ILE A 81 3.49 8.59 -4.83
C ILE A 81 3.63 9.92 -4.07
N GLU A 82 4.42 10.87 -4.56
CA GLU A 82 4.53 12.21 -3.96
C GLU A 82 3.18 12.94 -3.92
N ILE A 83 2.34 12.73 -4.94
CA ILE A 83 1.02 13.35 -5.03
C ILE A 83 0.08 12.76 -3.97
N PHE A 84 0.20 11.46 -3.73
CA PHE A 84 -0.51 10.79 -2.64
C PHE A 84 -0.12 11.38 -1.28
N ASN A 85 1.18 11.54 -1.03
CA ASN A 85 1.68 12.07 0.24
C ASN A 85 1.25 13.52 0.48
N SER A 86 1.25 14.35 -0.56
CA SER A 86 0.81 15.76 -0.45
C SER A 86 -0.69 15.90 -0.25
N ASN A 87 -1.49 14.92 -0.70
CA ASN A 87 -2.94 15.03 -0.74
C ASN A 87 -3.65 13.78 -0.22
N ILE A 88 -3.24 13.29 0.95
CA ILE A 88 -3.81 12.09 1.57
C ILE A 88 -5.35 12.16 1.71
N ASN A 89 -5.90 13.36 1.88
CA ASN A 89 -7.33 13.62 2.04
C ASN A 89 -8.17 13.22 0.81
N TYR A 90 -7.60 13.22 -0.41
CA TYR A 90 -8.34 12.77 -1.60
C TYR A 90 -8.57 11.26 -1.61
N TYR A 91 -7.83 10.52 -0.79
CA TYR A 91 -7.90 9.07 -0.70
C TYR A 91 -8.69 8.63 0.54
N LEU A 92 -9.20 9.60 1.32
CA LEU A 92 -10.07 9.40 2.46
C LEU A 92 -11.54 9.64 2.06
N LEU A 93 -12.39 8.64 2.22
CA LEU A 93 -13.84 8.80 2.32
C LEU A 93 -14.19 9.80 3.42
N ASP A 94 -14.90 10.87 3.06
CA ASP A 94 -15.37 11.95 3.93
C ASP A 94 -14.28 12.57 4.84
N GLY A 95 -13.01 12.48 4.44
CA GLY A 95 -11.88 12.98 5.22
C GLY A 95 -11.60 12.21 6.53
N LYS A 96 -12.15 11.00 6.70
CA LYS A 96 -12.06 10.23 7.95
C LYS A 96 -11.60 8.79 7.78
N GLU A 97 -11.99 8.11 6.71
CA GLU A 97 -11.71 6.68 6.50
C GLU A 97 -11.07 6.50 5.14
N LEU A 98 -10.11 5.59 4.95
CA LEU A 98 -9.60 5.32 3.61
C LEU A 98 -10.65 4.58 2.78
N ASP A 99 -10.67 4.79 1.46
CA ASP A 99 -11.44 3.91 0.59
C ASP A 99 -10.79 2.51 0.62
N ASN A 100 -11.39 1.61 1.41
CA ASN A 100 -10.91 0.25 1.61
C ASN A 100 -10.77 -0.51 0.28
N GLU A 101 -11.68 -0.25 -0.67
CA GLU A 101 -11.63 -0.85 -2.01
C GLU A 101 -10.37 -0.39 -2.76
N LEU A 102 -10.04 0.89 -2.68
CA LEU A 102 -8.84 1.44 -3.31
C LEU A 102 -7.57 0.85 -2.68
N ILE A 103 -7.54 0.72 -1.35
CA ILE A 103 -6.42 0.08 -0.64
C ILE A 103 -6.26 -1.36 -1.10
N GLU A 104 -7.33 -2.15 -1.09
CA GLU A 104 -7.27 -3.54 -1.52
C GLU A 104 -6.74 -3.66 -2.96
N ILE A 105 -7.19 -2.80 -3.88
CA ILE A 105 -6.70 -2.82 -5.26
C ILE A 105 -5.19 -2.53 -5.29
N ILE A 106 -4.73 -1.48 -4.60
CA ILE A 106 -3.32 -1.08 -4.62
C ILE A 106 -2.43 -2.14 -3.97
N PHE A 107 -2.84 -2.67 -2.82
CA PHE A 107 -2.06 -3.67 -2.11
C PHE A 107 -2.05 -4.99 -2.86
N ASN A 108 -3.14 -5.41 -3.50
CA ASN A 108 -3.17 -6.65 -4.26
C ASN A 108 -2.63 -6.53 -5.69
N ASP A 109 -2.33 -5.34 -6.19
CA ASP A 109 -1.66 -5.13 -7.48
C ASP A 109 -0.16 -5.39 -7.38
N ASN A 110 0.33 -6.44 -8.06
CA ASN A 110 1.74 -6.82 -8.12
C ASN A 110 2.62 -5.82 -8.88
N GLU A 111 2.04 -4.97 -9.72
CA GLU A 111 2.77 -3.95 -10.46
C GLU A 111 3.02 -2.69 -9.63
N VAL A 112 2.34 -2.53 -8.50
CA VAL A 112 2.61 -1.43 -7.56
C VAL A 112 3.88 -1.76 -6.76
N PRO A 113 4.92 -0.91 -6.81
CA PRO A 113 6.17 -1.16 -6.09
C PRO A 113 5.98 -1.29 -4.58
N ILE A 114 6.75 -2.19 -3.96
CA ILE A 114 6.80 -2.36 -2.49
C ILE A 114 7.04 -1.03 -1.78
N SER A 115 7.95 -0.19 -2.29
CA SER A 115 8.25 1.13 -1.73
C SER A 115 7.04 2.06 -1.71
N THR A 116 6.18 1.97 -2.72
CA THR A 116 4.93 2.74 -2.82
C THR A 116 3.95 2.28 -1.75
N LYS A 117 3.72 0.96 -1.64
CA LYS A 117 2.87 0.35 -0.61
C LYS A 117 3.32 0.71 0.80
N VAL A 118 4.63 0.63 1.07
CA VAL A 118 5.22 0.96 2.38
C VAL A 118 5.04 2.44 2.71
N THR A 119 5.28 3.33 1.74
CA THR A 119 5.08 4.78 1.91
C THR A 119 3.63 5.09 2.24
N MET A 120 2.69 4.47 1.54
CA MET A 120 1.27 4.65 1.79
C MET A 120 0.88 4.24 3.20
N ILE A 121 1.21 3.01 3.64
CA ILE A 121 0.91 2.55 5.01
C ILE A 121 1.44 3.56 6.03
N LYS A 122 2.70 3.97 5.91
CA LYS A 122 3.29 4.93 6.87
C LYS A 122 2.52 6.25 6.94
N ALA A 123 2.03 6.74 5.80
CA ALA A 123 1.29 7.99 5.76
C ALA A 123 -0.08 7.87 6.45
N VAL A 124 -0.75 6.73 6.29
CA VAL A 124 -2.13 6.55 6.77
C VAL A 124 -2.23 5.91 8.15
N TRP A 125 -1.22 5.13 8.56
CA TRP A 125 -1.23 4.32 9.77
C TRP A 125 -1.64 5.07 11.04
N PRO A 126 -1.11 6.29 11.31
CA PRO A 126 -1.47 7.03 12.53
C PRO A 126 -2.96 7.36 12.65
N SER A 127 -3.71 7.34 11.55
CA SER A 127 -5.12 7.72 11.52
C SER A 127 -6.07 6.53 11.54
N ILE A 128 -5.60 5.33 11.17
CA ILE A 128 -6.47 4.18 10.88
C ILE A 128 -6.09 2.89 11.57
N SER A 129 -4.98 2.84 12.32
CA SER A 129 -4.37 1.58 12.76
C SER A 129 -5.32 0.65 13.49
N GLU A 130 -6.30 1.20 14.22
CA GLU A 130 -7.28 0.43 14.99
C GLU A 130 -8.32 -0.28 14.11
N VAL A 131 -8.63 0.27 12.94
CA VAL A 131 -9.70 -0.20 12.04
C VAL A 131 -9.17 -0.74 10.70
N PHE A 132 -7.85 -0.70 10.49
CA PHE A 132 -7.24 -1.02 9.20
C PHE A 132 -7.64 -2.39 8.64
N TRP A 133 -7.75 -3.40 9.51
CA TRP A 133 -8.05 -4.78 9.07
C TRP A 133 -9.54 -5.11 9.04
N ASP A 134 -10.44 -4.19 9.45
CA ASP A 134 -11.87 -4.50 9.56
C ASP A 134 -12.53 -4.77 8.21
N ASN A 135 -12.02 -4.13 7.16
CA ASN A 135 -12.61 -4.13 5.82
C ASN A 135 -11.57 -4.28 4.69
N ILE A 136 -10.34 -4.65 5.02
CA ILE A 136 -9.24 -4.79 4.06
C ILE A 136 -8.67 -6.20 4.11
N THR A 137 -8.66 -6.86 2.96
CA THR A 137 -8.06 -8.16 2.74
C THR A 137 -6.83 -8.04 1.83
N ILE A 138 -5.66 -8.38 2.35
CA ILE A 138 -4.40 -8.39 1.59
C ILE A 138 -3.88 -9.82 1.52
N ASN A 139 -3.52 -10.30 0.33
CA ASN A 139 -2.91 -11.62 0.17
C ASN A 139 -1.59 -11.71 0.96
N ASN A 140 -1.41 -12.79 1.72
CA ASN A 140 -0.19 -13.09 2.46
C ASN A 140 1.08 -13.10 1.59
N GLU A 141 0.97 -13.50 0.32
CA GLU A 141 2.06 -13.45 -0.66
C GLU A 141 2.61 -12.02 -0.86
N ILE A 142 1.79 -11.01 -0.60
CA ILE A 142 2.15 -9.61 -0.71
C ILE A 142 2.46 -9.03 0.67
N LEU A 143 1.66 -9.39 1.68
CA LEU A 143 1.79 -8.89 3.03
C LEU A 143 3.16 -9.25 3.62
N LEU A 144 3.59 -10.50 3.53
CA LEU A 144 4.84 -10.96 4.12
C LEU A 144 6.08 -10.23 3.57
N PRO A 145 6.22 -10.02 2.24
CA PRO A 145 7.27 -9.17 1.69
C PRO A 145 7.28 -7.72 2.16
N LEU A 146 6.17 -7.16 2.68
CA LEU A 146 6.13 -5.77 3.15
C LEU A 146 6.77 -5.60 4.54
N ILE A 147 6.63 -6.60 5.42
CA ILE A 147 7.08 -6.57 6.82
C ILE A 147 8.53 -6.08 7.00
N PRO A 148 9.52 -6.55 6.22
CA PRO A 148 10.92 -6.14 6.37
C PRO A 148 11.16 -4.65 6.10
N HIS A 149 10.29 -4.00 5.33
CA HIS A 149 10.46 -2.62 4.89
C HIS A 149 9.83 -1.59 5.84
N PHE A 150 9.04 -2.04 6.82
CA PHE A 150 8.52 -1.15 7.85
C PHE A 150 9.61 -0.81 8.88
N SER A 151 9.67 0.45 9.29
CA SER A 151 10.59 0.91 10.33
C SER A 151 10.02 0.73 11.74
N GLU A 152 8.70 0.75 11.85
CA GLU A 152 7.97 0.73 13.12
C GLU A 152 7.51 -0.69 13.46
N ASP A 153 7.81 -1.12 14.68
CA ASP A 153 7.44 -2.46 15.13
C ASP A 153 5.93 -2.64 15.34
N SER A 154 5.19 -1.56 15.60
CA SER A 154 3.71 -1.61 15.69
C SER A 154 3.09 -2.02 14.35
N ILE A 155 3.55 -1.44 13.24
CA ILE A 155 3.12 -1.82 11.89
C ILE A 155 3.51 -3.27 11.60
N LYS A 156 4.76 -3.65 11.88
CA LYS A 156 5.22 -5.04 11.69
C LYS A 156 4.38 -6.04 12.50
N LEU A 157 4.09 -5.72 13.75
CA LEU A 157 3.31 -6.56 14.65
C LEU A 157 1.92 -6.78 14.09
N SER A 158 1.24 -5.70 13.71
CA SER A 158 -0.12 -5.78 13.17
C SER A 158 -0.17 -6.59 11.87
N PHE A 159 0.74 -6.31 10.92
CA PHE A 159 0.85 -7.07 9.66
C PHE A 159 1.16 -8.54 9.92
N PHE A 160 2.18 -8.84 10.73
CA PHE A 160 2.56 -10.22 11.01
C PHE A 160 1.46 -11.02 11.71
N THR A 161 0.77 -10.39 12.68
CA THR A 161 -0.37 -11.00 13.38
C THR A 161 -1.49 -11.31 12.40
N HIS A 162 -1.85 -10.37 11.52
CA HIS A 162 -2.86 -10.60 10.50
C HIS A 162 -2.47 -11.72 9.52
N ALA A 163 -1.19 -11.81 9.15
CA ALA A 163 -0.71 -12.88 8.27
C ALA A 163 -0.81 -14.28 8.91
N LEU A 164 -0.55 -14.37 10.22
CA LEU A 164 -0.72 -15.60 10.99
C LEU A 164 -2.20 -16.01 11.08
N GLU A 165 -3.12 -15.05 11.22
CA GLU A 165 -4.56 -15.33 11.32
C GLU A 165 -5.16 -15.87 10.02
N ASN A 166 -4.70 -15.34 8.89
CA ASN A 166 -5.31 -15.60 7.58
C ASN A 166 -4.51 -16.60 6.73
N GLY A 167 -3.54 -17.31 7.31
CA GLY A 167 -2.64 -18.19 6.56
C GLY A 167 -2.27 -19.49 7.26
N GLN A 168 -1.37 -20.23 6.61
CA GLN A 168 -0.55 -21.26 7.23
C GLN A 168 0.91 -20.98 6.86
N LEU A 169 1.60 -20.24 7.72
CA LEU A 169 3.02 -19.92 7.58
C LEU A 169 3.91 -21.08 8.05
N ILE A 170 4.93 -21.39 7.26
CA ILE A 170 5.98 -22.32 7.67
C ILE A 170 6.90 -21.68 8.72
N THR A 171 7.50 -22.50 9.60
CA THR A 171 8.39 -22.06 10.68
C THR A 171 9.46 -21.05 10.24
N LYS A 172 10.08 -21.27 9.07
CA LYS A 172 11.11 -20.37 8.54
C LYS A 172 10.60 -18.97 8.23
N VAL A 173 9.36 -18.84 7.77
CA VAL A 173 8.72 -17.54 7.50
C VAL A 173 8.47 -16.81 8.83
N ILE A 174 7.93 -17.53 9.82
CA ILE A 174 7.69 -17.01 11.17
C ILE A 174 8.99 -16.48 11.79
N GLU A 175 10.06 -17.28 11.75
CA GLU A 175 11.39 -16.93 12.26
C GLU A 175 11.96 -15.68 11.57
N ASN A 176 11.88 -15.62 10.24
CA ASN A 176 12.32 -14.44 9.48
C ASN A 176 11.52 -13.19 9.86
N CYS A 177 10.19 -13.27 9.95
CA CYS A 177 9.33 -12.15 10.34
C CYS A 177 9.71 -11.62 11.73
N LEU A 178 9.92 -12.51 12.70
CA LEU A 178 10.35 -12.14 14.05
C LEU A 178 11.71 -11.44 14.06
N HIS A 179 12.65 -11.84 13.20
CA HIS A 179 13.97 -11.20 13.10
C HIS A 179 13.98 -9.80 12.49
N TYR A 180 12.92 -9.38 11.80
CA TYR A 180 12.82 -8.03 11.24
C TYR A 180 12.40 -6.96 12.25
N PHE A 181 11.98 -7.34 13.45
CA PHE A 181 11.63 -6.40 14.51
C PHE A 181 12.86 -5.67 15.05
N LYS A 182 12.70 -4.37 15.32
CA LYS A 182 13.74 -3.54 15.95
C LYS A 182 13.90 -3.88 17.42
N ASN A 183 12.79 -4.13 18.12
CA ASN A 183 12.78 -4.61 19.48
C ASN A 183 13.28 -6.06 19.53
N THR A 184 14.49 -6.22 20.05
CA THR A 184 15.20 -7.50 20.09
C THR A 184 14.47 -8.57 20.91
N ASN A 185 13.49 -8.20 21.76
CA ASN A 185 12.69 -9.18 22.49
C ASN A 185 11.86 -10.08 21.55
N TYR A 186 11.40 -9.58 20.40
CA TYR A 186 10.73 -10.41 19.40
C TYR A 186 11.70 -11.42 18.76
N ASN A 187 12.96 -11.04 18.56
CA ASN A 187 14.00 -11.90 18.00
C ASN A 187 14.35 -13.08 18.94
N LEU A 188 14.01 -12.97 20.23
CA LEU A 188 14.20 -14.03 21.23
C LEU A 188 13.04 -15.04 21.25
N ILE A 189 11.96 -14.78 20.51
CA ILE A 189 10.85 -15.72 20.34
C ILE A 189 11.31 -16.79 19.34
N THR A 190 11.84 -17.88 19.88
CA THR A 190 12.32 -19.02 19.11
C THR A 190 11.45 -20.23 19.41
N ASN A 191 11.48 -21.21 18.51
CA ASN A 191 10.75 -22.46 18.71
C ASN A 191 11.19 -23.31 19.90
N ARG A 192 12.30 -22.93 20.53
CA ARG A 192 12.87 -23.56 21.73
C ARG A 192 12.72 -22.69 22.98
N SER A 193 12.27 -21.45 22.84
CA SER A 193 12.11 -20.51 23.93
C SER A 193 10.87 -20.87 24.75
N ARG A 194 11.08 -21.37 25.97
CA ARG A 194 9.98 -21.61 26.93
C ARG A 194 9.30 -20.32 27.42
N ARG A 195 9.95 -19.16 27.27
CA ARG A 195 9.48 -17.86 27.81
C ARG A 195 9.93 -16.69 26.94
N ALA A 196 9.04 -16.16 26.13
CA ALA A 196 9.21 -14.86 25.49
C ALA A 196 9.17 -13.74 26.54
N LYS A 197 10.10 -12.76 26.47
CA LYS A 197 10.16 -11.59 27.38
C LYS A 197 9.57 -10.33 26.73
N ILE A 198 8.48 -10.47 25.99
CA ILE A 198 7.79 -9.31 25.41
C ILE A 198 6.76 -8.74 26.41
N PRO A 199 6.50 -7.42 26.39
CA PRO A 199 5.48 -6.82 27.26
C PRO A 199 4.10 -7.44 27.04
N SER A 200 3.34 -7.65 28.12
CA SER A 200 2.00 -8.24 28.10
C SER A 200 0.93 -7.23 27.63
N THR A 201 1.01 -6.78 26.38
CA THR A 201 -0.05 -6.00 25.72
C THR A 201 -1.02 -6.92 24.98
N ASP A 202 -2.24 -6.45 24.70
CA ASP A 202 -3.25 -7.25 23.99
C ASP A 202 -2.75 -7.77 22.63
N GLU A 203 -2.07 -6.93 21.85
CA GLU A 203 -1.46 -7.33 20.57
C GLU A 203 -0.36 -8.39 20.74
N ASN A 204 0.48 -8.27 21.77
CA ASN A 204 1.53 -9.26 22.04
C ASN A 204 0.96 -10.59 22.53
N ILE A 205 -0.07 -10.54 23.37
CA ILE A 205 -0.79 -11.74 23.82
C ILE A 205 -1.44 -12.43 22.62
N ARG A 206 -2.05 -11.65 21.70
CA ARG A 206 -2.62 -12.15 20.45
C ARG A 206 -1.55 -12.83 19.58
N LEU A 207 -0.42 -12.17 19.34
CA LEU A 207 0.73 -12.77 18.62
C LEU A 207 1.18 -14.09 19.25
N LEU A 208 1.40 -14.13 20.56
CA LEU A 208 1.89 -15.33 21.26
C LEU A 208 0.89 -16.49 21.20
N ASN A 209 -0.41 -16.21 21.31
CA ASN A 209 -1.45 -17.22 21.12
C ASN A 209 -1.44 -17.81 19.71
N LEU A 210 -1.27 -16.97 18.68
CA LEU A 210 -1.13 -17.44 17.30
C LEU A 210 0.14 -18.25 17.12
N LEU A 211 1.30 -17.79 17.61
CA LEU A 211 2.54 -18.57 17.54
C LEU A 211 2.41 -19.93 18.23
N LYS A 212 1.61 -20.02 19.30
CA LYS A 212 1.31 -21.29 19.96
C LYS A 212 0.40 -22.18 19.11
N SER A 213 -0.63 -21.64 18.45
CA SER A 213 -1.52 -22.44 17.57
C SER A 213 -0.80 -22.98 16.34
N TYR A 214 0.30 -22.34 15.95
CA TYR A 214 1.21 -22.76 14.90
C TYR A 214 2.26 -23.79 15.35
N ASP A 215 2.20 -24.26 16.60
CA ASP A 215 3.25 -25.06 17.25
C ASP A 215 4.65 -24.44 17.17
N TYR A 216 4.73 -23.12 16.90
CA TYR A 216 6.00 -22.41 16.85
C TYR A 216 6.55 -22.27 18.26
N ILE A 217 5.73 -21.95 19.27
CA ILE A 217 6.13 -21.97 20.69
C ILE A 217 5.30 -22.97 21.49
N SER A 218 5.90 -23.58 22.52
CA SER A 218 5.18 -24.52 23.39
C SER A 218 4.26 -23.83 24.41
N SER A 219 4.70 -22.69 24.94
CA SER A 219 4.04 -21.96 26.03
C SER A 219 4.62 -20.57 26.17
N PHE A 220 3.84 -19.66 26.73
CA PHE A 220 4.32 -18.36 27.23
C PHE A 220 3.67 -18.07 28.58
N SER A 221 4.36 -17.28 29.41
CA SER A 221 3.79 -16.75 30.64
C SER A 221 3.48 -15.27 30.43
N ASN A 222 2.23 -14.87 30.71
CA ASN A 222 1.89 -13.46 30.84
C ASN A 222 2.50 -12.98 32.14
N ASN A 223 3.74 -12.51 32.09
CA ASN A 223 4.28 -11.70 33.18
C ASN A 223 3.64 -10.32 33.04
N GLY A 224 2.36 -10.23 33.40
CA GLY A 224 1.78 -8.97 33.85
C GLY A 224 2.12 -8.88 35.33
N GLU A 225 3.05 -7.96 35.65
CA GLU A 225 3.85 -7.82 36.89
C GLU A 225 5.24 -8.50 36.86
#